data_AF-A0AAN9G359-F1
#
_entry.id   AF-A0AAN9G359-F1
#
_cell.length_a   1.000
_cell.length_b   1.000
_cell.length_c   1.000
_cell.angle_alpha   90.00
_cell.angle_beta   90.00
_cell.angle_gamma   90.00
#
_symmetry.space_group_name_H-M   'P 1'
#
loop_
_entity.id
_entity.type
_entity.pdbx_description
1 polymer ?
#
loop_
_entity_poly.entity_id
_entity_poly.type
_entity_poly.pdbx_seq_one_letter_code
_entity_poly.pdbx_strand_id
1 'polypeptide(L)'
;MSTEPLLGGHGDDPACSDPQQGGTTHHYHSINSDQQYSPLLQPVVSHDGGNTRGEDETHVYRRRWYILILFSLMCGTQGCVWNTFGPISSTAEDAFDWDTSNIGMLTNWGPISFIPATVPLIWALEHKGLRVASLWTAFFVASGTVVRIFTMEPPGVTILMNVGQALNGLAGPIAMAGPPAVSATWFPPEQRTLATSIGTFFSMFGMASGFLIGPMLVPDVPKNSTDIKFSSLISTESSECN
;
A
#
# COMPACT_ATOMS: atom_id res chain seq x y z
N MET A 1 -9.04 89.16 -2.72
CA MET A 1 -8.34 90.36 -3.22
C MET A 1 -7.06 89.85 -3.87
N SER A 2 -6.87 90.18 -5.16
CA SER A 2 -5.70 89.90 -6.01
C SER A 2 -5.61 88.46 -6.55
N THR A 3 -6.17 88.17 -7.74
CA THR A 3 -5.69 88.39 -9.14
C THR A 3 -4.96 87.17 -9.72
N GLU A 4 -5.70 86.39 -10.53
CA GLU A 4 -5.45 85.94 -11.93
C GLU A 4 -4.02 85.98 -12.51
N PRO A 5 -3.64 85.21 -13.59
CA PRO A 5 -4.50 84.99 -14.78
C PRO A 5 -4.38 83.67 -15.61
N LEU A 6 -5.44 83.40 -16.40
CA LEU A 6 -5.47 83.05 -17.85
C LEU A 6 -4.72 81.77 -18.35
N LEU A 7 -5.16 81.00 -19.36
CA LEU A 7 -6.15 81.11 -20.43
C LEU A 7 -6.24 79.74 -21.14
N GLY A 8 -7.44 79.31 -21.53
CA GLY A 8 -7.71 78.89 -22.92
C GLY A 8 -7.58 77.41 -23.36
N GLY A 9 -8.64 76.94 -24.05
CA GLY A 9 -8.67 75.85 -25.05
C GLY A 9 -9.05 74.47 -24.51
N HIS A 10 -10.27 73.93 -24.64
CA HIS A 10 -11.11 73.59 -25.81
C HIS A 10 -10.53 72.47 -26.69
N GLY A 11 -11.24 71.33 -26.75
CA GLY A 11 -11.14 70.33 -27.83
C GLY A 11 -10.68 68.93 -27.43
N ASP A 12 -11.67 68.08 -27.10
CA ASP A 12 -11.93 66.71 -27.59
C ASP A 12 -10.83 65.60 -27.67
N ASP A 13 -11.26 64.43 -27.16
CA ASP A 13 -10.81 63.03 -27.32
C ASP A 13 -9.52 62.50 -26.67
N PRO A 14 -9.62 61.51 -25.73
CA PRO A 14 -8.49 60.67 -25.35
C PRO A 14 -8.55 59.30 -26.03
N ALA A 15 -7.61 59.04 -26.93
CA ALA A 15 -7.20 57.69 -27.33
C ALA A 15 -5.70 57.50 -27.11
N CYS A 16 -5.35 56.39 -26.45
CA CYS A 16 -4.03 55.75 -26.36
C CYS A 16 -2.87 56.54 -25.75
N SER A 17 -2.45 56.17 -24.53
CA SER A 17 -1.11 55.61 -24.23
C SER A 17 -0.87 55.42 -22.72
N ASP A 18 -0.37 54.23 -22.35
CA ASP A 18 0.05 53.81 -21.00
C ASP A 18 1.31 54.56 -20.51
N PRO A 19 1.44 54.84 -19.20
CA PRO A 19 2.72 55.14 -18.57
C PRO A 19 3.31 53.92 -17.84
N GLN A 20 4.61 53.73 -18.03
CA GLN A 20 5.47 52.86 -17.22
C GLN A 20 5.44 53.24 -15.73
N GLN A 21 5.51 52.26 -14.82
CA GLN A 21 6.62 52.04 -13.86
C GLN A 21 6.24 51.11 -12.70
N GLY A 22 7.19 50.23 -12.32
CA GLY A 22 7.33 49.73 -10.95
C GLY A 22 6.97 48.26 -10.68
N GLY A 23 7.78 47.32 -11.19
CA GLY A 23 7.66 45.89 -10.84
C GLY A 23 8.76 45.44 -9.89
N THR A 24 8.44 45.29 -8.61
CA THR A 24 9.25 44.60 -7.60
C THR A 24 9.33 43.10 -7.92
N THR A 25 10.53 42.62 -8.25
CA THR A 25 10.77 41.20 -8.55
C THR A 25 10.95 40.42 -7.24
N HIS A 26 9.93 39.66 -6.83
CA HIS A 26 10.08 38.61 -5.82
C HIS A 26 10.87 37.44 -6.41
N HIS A 27 12.10 37.22 -5.91
CA HIS A 27 12.91 36.04 -6.22
C HIS A 27 12.24 34.79 -5.63
N TYR A 28 11.61 33.97 -6.48
CA TYR A 28 11.36 32.56 -6.17
C TYR A 28 12.62 31.77 -6.53
N HIS A 29 13.29 31.23 -5.52
CA HIS A 29 14.35 30.25 -5.70
C HIS A 29 13.67 28.91 -6.00
N SER A 30 13.52 28.55 -7.27
CA SER A 30 13.10 27.20 -7.66
C SER A 30 14.22 26.23 -7.27
N ILE A 31 13.92 25.35 -6.32
CA ILE A 31 14.78 24.23 -5.94
C ILE A 31 14.74 23.24 -7.12
N ASN A 32 15.85 23.14 -7.86
CA ASN A 32 16.05 22.11 -8.88
C ASN A 32 15.92 20.74 -8.22
N SER A 33 14.79 20.08 -8.49
CA SER A 33 14.64 18.64 -8.34
C SER A 33 15.07 18.02 -9.66
N ASP A 34 16.38 17.99 -9.90
CA ASP A 34 16.99 17.14 -10.92
C ASP A 34 16.90 15.68 -10.48
N GLN A 35 15.67 15.18 -10.43
CA GLN A 35 15.37 13.76 -10.34
C GLN A 35 15.40 13.22 -11.77
N GLN A 36 16.62 12.88 -12.18
CA GLN A 36 17.00 11.97 -13.25
C GLN A 36 15.82 11.28 -13.95
N TYR A 37 15.23 11.95 -14.94
CA TYR A 37 14.27 11.32 -15.85
C TYR A 37 15.05 10.40 -16.79
N SER A 38 14.66 9.12 -16.82
CA SER A 38 15.16 8.17 -17.83
C SER A 38 14.89 8.72 -19.24
N PRO A 39 15.83 8.60 -20.19
CA PRO A 39 15.73 9.21 -21.54
C PRO A 39 14.62 8.60 -22.44
N LEU A 40 13.73 7.78 -21.89
CA LEU A 40 12.67 7.07 -22.63
C LEU A 40 11.28 7.74 -22.54
N LEU A 41 11.18 8.90 -21.88
CA LEU A 41 9.92 9.65 -21.72
C LEU A 41 9.94 11.03 -22.38
N GLN A 42 10.73 11.22 -23.45
CA GLN A 42 10.53 12.40 -24.28
C GLN A 42 9.25 12.23 -25.12
N PRO A 43 8.34 13.22 -25.14
CA PRO A 43 7.29 13.24 -26.13
C PRO A 43 7.98 13.34 -27.49
N VAL A 44 7.77 12.36 -28.36
CA VAL A 44 8.26 12.40 -29.75
C VAL A 44 7.61 13.61 -30.39
N VAL A 45 8.40 14.67 -30.61
CA VAL A 45 8.00 15.77 -31.47
C VAL A 45 7.99 15.21 -32.89
N SER A 46 6.81 14.86 -33.37
CA SER A 46 6.58 14.38 -34.73
C SER A 46 6.88 15.53 -35.70
N HIS A 47 7.96 15.42 -36.46
CA HIS A 47 8.14 16.23 -37.66
C HIS A 47 7.08 15.79 -38.68
N ASP A 48 6.14 16.70 -38.93
CA ASP A 48 5.05 16.51 -39.89
C ASP A 48 5.62 16.40 -41.31
N GLY A 49 5.26 15.32 -42.00
CA GLY A 49 5.90 14.88 -43.23
C GLY A 49 5.13 13.74 -43.88
N GLY A 50 3.85 14.00 -44.19
CA GLY A 50 3.02 13.33 -45.20
C GLY A 50 3.28 11.85 -45.49
N ASN A 51 2.60 10.96 -44.77
CA ASN A 51 2.14 9.69 -45.34
C ASN A 51 0.99 9.13 -44.50
N THR A 52 -0.21 9.04 -45.08
CA THR A 52 -1.33 8.27 -44.54
C THR A 52 -0.99 6.79 -44.53
N ARG A 53 -0.37 6.33 -43.44
CA ARG A 53 -0.14 4.91 -43.16
C ARG A 53 -0.72 4.62 -41.78
N GLY A 54 -1.68 3.69 -41.77
CA GLY A 54 -2.45 3.14 -40.66
C GLY A 54 -2.17 3.73 -39.29
N GLU A 55 -3.23 4.23 -38.66
CA GLU A 55 -3.33 4.22 -37.20
C GLU A 55 -2.81 2.85 -36.74
N ASP A 56 -1.62 2.81 -36.15
CA ASP A 56 -1.15 1.65 -35.41
C ASP A 56 -2.12 1.55 -34.22
N GLU A 57 -3.25 0.88 -34.46
CA GLU A 57 -4.17 0.46 -33.42
C GLU A 57 -3.35 -0.39 -32.47
N THR A 58 -2.85 0.26 -31.41
CA THR A 58 -2.16 -0.38 -30.31
C THR A 58 -3.16 -1.32 -29.67
N HIS A 59 -3.19 -2.56 -30.16
CA HIS A 59 -4.20 -3.54 -29.78
C HIS A 59 -4.03 -3.85 -28.29
N VAL A 60 -4.86 -3.21 -27.47
CA VAL A 60 -4.79 -3.33 -26.01
C VAL A 60 -5.23 -4.74 -25.64
N TYR A 61 -4.25 -5.61 -25.41
CA TYR A 61 -4.52 -6.99 -25.04
C TYR A 61 -5.23 -7.07 -23.68
N ARG A 62 -6.40 -7.73 -23.64
CA ARG A 62 -7.13 -8.10 -22.41
C ARG A 62 -6.27 -8.87 -21.39
N ARG A 63 -5.16 -9.47 -21.84
CA ARG A 63 -4.17 -10.17 -21.00
C ARG A 63 -3.57 -9.29 -19.90
N ARG A 64 -3.48 -7.97 -20.08
CA ARG A 64 -2.93 -7.04 -19.08
C ARG A 64 -3.76 -7.01 -17.79
N TRP A 65 -5.09 -7.03 -17.94
CA TRP A 65 -6.04 -7.10 -16.82
C TRP A 65 -5.97 -8.43 -16.08
N TYR A 66 -5.76 -9.53 -16.81
CA TYR A 66 -5.58 -10.84 -16.19
C TYR A 66 -4.34 -10.89 -15.30
N ILE A 67 -3.20 -10.35 -15.77
CA ILE A 67 -1.96 -10.29 -14.99
C ILE A 67 -2.14 -9.40 -13.76
N LEU A 68 -2.83 -8.25 -13.92
CA LEU A 68 -3.16 -7.38 -12.80
C LEU A 68 -3.96 -8.13 -11.74
N ILE A 69 -5.05 -8.81 -12.12
CA ILE A 69 -5.89 -9.57 -11.17
C ILE A 69 -5.09 -10.66 -10.47
N LEU A 70 -4.27 -11.43 -11.20
CA LEU A 70 -3.41 -12.45 -10.58
C LEU A 70 -2.46 -11.86 -9.54
N PHE A 71 -1.80 -10.75 -9.89
CA PHE A 71 -0.90 -10.06 -8.99
C PHE A 71 -1.65 -9.51 -7.76
N SER A 72 -2.82 -8.92 -7.98
CA SER A 72 -3.68 -8.41 -6.92
C SER A 72 -4.17 -9.51 -5.97
N LEU A 73 -4.58 -10.66 -6.48
CA LEU A 73 -4.99 -11.82 -5.66
C LEU A 73 -3.83 -12.34 -4.82
N MET A 74 -2.63 -12.33 -5.40
CA MET A 74 -1.42 -12.73 -4.72
C MET A 74 -1.08 -11.77 -3.56
N CYS A 75 -1.15 -10.44 -3.78
CA CYS A 75 -0.99 -9.45 -2.72
C CYS A 75 -2.10 -9.57 -1.66
N GLY A 76 -3.34 -9.80 -2.09
CA GLY A 76 -4.46 -10.08 -1.20
C GLY A 76 -4.19 -11.28 -0.30
N THR A 77 -3.69 -12.39 -0.86
CA THR A 77 -3.34 -13.61 -0.11
C THR A 77 -2.23 -13.33 0.90
N GLN A 78 -1.20 -12.58 0.53
CA GLN A 78 -0.14 -12.15 1.46
C GLN A 78 -0.73 -11.34 2.64
N GLY A 79 -1.70 -10.45 2.36
CA GLY A 79 -2.43 -9.69 3.37
C GLY A 79 -3.33 -10.57 4.25
N CYS A 80 -4.03 -11.55 3.69
CA CYS A 80 -4.81 -12.53 4.45
C CYS A 80 -3.93 -13.29 5.46
N VAL A 81 -2.79 -13.81 4.98
CA VAL A 81 -1.85 -14.61 5.78
C VAL A 81 -1.21 -13.78 6.87
N TRP A 82 -0.93 -12.50 6.60
CA TRP A 82 -0.44 -11.57 7.61
C TRP A 82 -1.48 -11.36 8.71
N ASN A 83 -2.74 -11.16 8.34
CA ASN A 83 -3.81 -10.81 9.28
C ASN A 83 -4.52 -12.02 9.92
N THR A 84 -3.99 -13.24 9.78
CA THR A 84 -4.66 -14.45 10.29
C THR A 84 -4.82 -14.43 11.82
N PHE A 85 -3.82 -13.92 12.56
CA PHE A 85 -3.80 -13.96 14.03
C PHE A 85 -4.40 -12.71 14.71
N GLY A 86 -4.68 -11.65 13.97
CA GLY A 86 -5.30 -10.44 14.52
C GLY A 86 -6.70 -10.69 15.12
N PRO A 87 -7.61 -11.37 14.40
CA PRO A 87 -8.99 -11.62 14.86
C PRO A 87 -9.11 -12.74 15.90
N ILE A 88 -8.18 -13.69 15.91
CA ILE A 88 -8.22 -14.91 16.74
C ILE A 88 -7.22 -14.86 17.90
N SER A 89 -6.70 -13.68 18.25
CA SER A 89 -5.63 -13.54 19.24
C SER A 89 -5.99 -14.20 20.57
N SER A 90 -7.14 -13.86 21.15
CA SER A 90 -7.62 -14.44 22.42
C SER A 90 -7.75 -15.97 22.36
N THR A 91 -8.28 -16.50 21.26
CA THR A 91 -8.46 -17.95 21.14
C THR A 91 -7.12 -18.66 20.89
N ALA A 92 -6.16 -17.99 20.25
CA ALA A 92 -4.81 -18.52 20.07
C ALA A 92 -4.01 -18.55 21.39
N GLU A 93 -4.23 -17.59 22.30
CA GLU A 93 -3.68 -17.64 23.67
C GLU A 93 -4.18 -18.91 24.39
N ASP A 94 -5.49 -19.14 24.36
CA ASP A 94 -6.11 -20.29 25.02
C ASP A 94 -5.76 -21.64 24.37
N ALA A 95 -5.65 -21.70 23.04
CA ALA A 95 -5.43 -22.94 22.31
C ALA A 95 -3.96 -23.42 22.32
N PHE A 96 -3.01 -22.48 22.33
CA PHE A 96 -1.57 -22.80 22.27
C PHE A 96 -0.83 -22.50 23.58
N ASP A 97 -1.54 -22.13 24.65
CA ASP A 97 -0.98 -21.69 25.94
C ASP A 97 0.05 -20.57 25.74
N TRP A 98 -0.27 -19.63 24.84
CA TRP A 98 0.61 -18.52 24.47
C TRP A 98 0.35 -17.31 25.36
N ASP A 99 1.43 -16.73 25.87
CA ASP A 99 1.39 -15.40 26.48
C ASP A 99 1.10 -14.30 25.43
N THR A 100 0.48 -13.20 25.85
CA THR A 100 0.20 -12.04 25.00
C THR A 100 1.45 -11.49 24.33
N SER A 101 2.63 -11.63 24.95
CA SER A 101 3.91 -11.25 24.34
C SER A 101 4.21 -12.04 23.05
N ASN A 102 3.89 -13.33 23.00
CA ASN A 102 4.13 -14.17 21.82
C ASN A 102 3.25 -13.74 20.64
N ILE A 103 1.99 -13.39 20.90
CA ILE A 103 1.07 -12.90 19.86
C ILE A 103 1.51 -11.52 19.35
N GLY A 104 1.93 -10.65 20.26
CA GLY A 104 2.53 -9.36 19.90
C GLY A 104 3.77 -9.54 19.01
N MET A 105 4.65 -10.49 19.38
CA MET A 105 5.85 -10.81 18.62
C MET A 105 5.51 -11.35 17.21
N LEU A 106 4.46 -12.15 17.09
CA LEU A 106 3.97 -12.66 15.81
C LEU A 106 3.58 -11.51 14.87
N THR A 107 2.89 -10.50 15.37
CA THR A 107 2.57 -9.31 14.57
C THR A 107 3.83 -8.52 14.18
N ASN A 108 4.79 -8.42 15.10
CA ASN A 108 6.05 -7.69 14.88
C ASN A 108 6.97 -8.33 13.84
N TRP A 109 6.91 -9.66 13.64
CA TRP A 109 7.73 -10.34 12.62
C TRP A 109 7.47 -9.84 11.20
N GLY A 110 6.26 -9.36 10.90
CA GLY A 110 5.93 -8.75 9.61
C GLY A 110 6.86 -7.58 9.26
N PRO A 111 6.82 -6.46 10.01
CA PRO A 111 7.71 -5.32 9.77
C PRO A 111 9.20 -5.63 10.02
N ILE A 112 9.54 -6.50 10.99
CA ILE A 112 10.94 -6.86 11.24
C ILE A 112 11.57 -7.54 10.02
N SER A 113 10.88 -8.48 9.39
CA SER A 113 11.37 -9.18 8.20
C SER A 113 11.24 -8.35 6.92
N PHE A 114 10.30 -7.40 6.87
CA PHE A 114 10.17 -6.46 5.77
C PHE A 114 11.44 -5.62 5.54
N ILE A 115 12.07 -5.13 6.62
CA ILE A 115 13.25 -4.26 6.55
C ILE A 115 14.41 -4.91 5.78
N PRO A 116 14.92 -6.11 6.15
CA PRO A 116 16.02 -6.75 5.42
C PRO A 116 15.60 -7.23 4.02
N ALA A 117 14.31 -7.53 3.81
CA ALA A 117 13.80 -7.98 2.52
C ALA A 117 13.65 -6.86 1.49
N THR A 118 13.48 -5.62 1.94
CA THR A 118 13.18 -4.48 1.05
C THR A 118 14.28 -4.28 0.02
N VAL A 119 15.54 -4.13 0.46
CA VAL A 119 16.67 -3.88 -0.44
C VAL A 119 16.83 -4.98 -1.51
N PRO A 120 16.93 -6.28 -1.17
CA PRO A 120 17.14 -7.33 -2.18
C PRO A 120 15.93 -7.53 -3.11
N LEU A 121 14.70 -7.36 -2.60
CA LEU A 121 13.50 -7.55 -3.43
C LEU A 121 13.25 -6.39 -4.37
N ILE A 122 13.47 -5.15 -3.94
CA ILE A 122 13.39 -3.99 -4.82
C ILE A 122 14.50 -4.06 -5.88
N TRP A 123 15.72 -4.44 -5.50
CA TRP A 123 16.79 -4.69 -6.48
C TRP A 123 16.39 -5.78 -7.50
N ALA A 124 15.76 -6.87 -7.05
CA ALA A 124 15.25 -7.91 -7.95
C ALA A 124 14.13 -7.40 -8.86
N LEU A 125 13.25 -6.53 -8.37
CA LEU A 125 12.19 -5.90 -9.13
C LEU A 125 12.74 -5.00 -10.26
N GLU A 126 13.75 -4.19 -9.96
CA GLU A 126 14.36 -3.26 -10.91
C GLU A 126 15.24 -3.96 -11.94
N HIS A 127 16.10 -4.90 -11.52
CA HIS A 127 17.08 -5.53 -12.41
C HIS A 127 16.60 -6.83 -13.08
N LYS A 128 15.83 -7.67 -12.37
CA LYS A 128 15.33 -8.95 -12.91
C LYS A 128 13.89 -8.84 -13.41
N GLY A 129 13.23 -7.73 -13.14
CA GLY A 129 11.89 -7.41 -13.59
C GLY A 129 10.78 -7.98 -12.71
N LEU A 130 9.55 -7.52 -13.00
CA LEU A 130 8.35 -7.78 -12.22
C LEU A 130 8.05 -9.27 -12.04
N ARG A 131 8.23 -10.10 -13.09
CA ARG A 131 7.91 -11.54 -13.02
C ARG A 131 8.74 -12.26 -11.96
N VAL A 132 10.04 -12.00 -11.90
CA VAL A 132 10.94 -12.67 -10.95
C VAL A 132 10.63 -12.21 -9.53
N ALA A 133 10.39 -10.91 -9.33
CA ALA A 133 9.97 -10.38 -8.04
C ALA A 133 8.66 -11.01 -7.54
N SER A 134 7.63 -11.11 -8.41
CA SER A 134 6.37 -11.76 -8.07
C SER A 134 6.55 -13.24 -7.71
N LEU A 135 7.43 -13.97 -8.40
CA LEU A 135 7.70 -15.38 -8.07
C LEU A 135 8.37 -15.54 -6.70
N TRP A 136 9.31 -14.66 -6.35
CA TRP A 136 9.93 -14.67 -5.01
C TRP A 136 8.91 -14.41 -3.92
N THR A 137 8.05 -13.42 -4.11
CA THR A 137 6.99 -13.12 -3.16
C THR A 137 6.01 -14.29 -3.04
N ALA A 138 5.66 -14.96 -4.14
CA ALA A 138 4.77 -16.13 -4.10
C ALA A 138 5.45 -17.30 -3.36
N PHE A 139 6.74 -17.51 -3.58
CA PHE A 139 7.53 -18.50 -2.89
C PHE A 139 7.58 -18.25 -1.37
N PHE A 140 7.81 -17.00 -0.95
CA PHE A 140 7.84 -16.65 0.47
C PHE A 140 6.48 -16.80 1.15
N VAL A 141 5.39 -16.40 0.49
CA VAL A 141 4.03 -16.60 1.01
C VAL A 141 3.68 -18.09 1.09
N ALA A 142 3.97 -18.86 0.03
CA ALA A 142 3.66 -20.28 -0.02
C ALA A 142 4.49 -21.06 1.01
N SER A 143 5.80 -20.83 1.09
CA SER A 143 6.67 -21.45 2.11
C SER A 143 6.25 -21.05 3.52
N GLY A 144 5.93 -19.77 3.75
CA GLY A 144 5.44 -19.27 5.03
C GLY A 144 4.15 -19.96 5.48
N THR A 145 3.22 -20.22 4.57
CA THR A 145 1.97 -20.93 4.86
C THR A 145 2.20 -22.43 5.06
N VAL A 146 3.02 -23.08 4.22
CA VAL A 146 3.31 -24.52 4.34
C VAL A 146 4.02 -24.83 5.66
N VAL A 147 4.94 -23.96 6.10
CA VAL A 147 5.65 -24.10 7.38
C VAL A 147 4.68 -24.17 8.57
N ARG A 148 3.54 -23.48 8.50
CA ARG A 148 2.52 -23.47 9.58
C ARG A 148 1.77 -24.79 9.72
N ILE A 149 1.84 -25.69 8.74
CA ILE A 149 1.02 -26.92 8.69
C ILE A 149 1.76 -28.12 9.31
N PHE A 150 3.09 -28.07 9.49
CA PHE A 150 3.87 -29.27 9.83
C PHE A 150 3.68 -29.84 11.23
N THR A 151 3.36 -29.02 12.24
CA THR A 151 3.27 -29.50 13.63
C THR A 151 2.30 -28.64 14.43
N MET A 152 1.43 -29.30 15.19
CA MET A 152 0.47 -28.67 16.11
C MET A 152 0.83 -28.87 17.58
N GLU A 153 1.96 -29.50 17.87
CA GLU A 153 2.40 -29.79 19.24
C GLU A 153 3.31 -28.67 19.80
N PRO A 154 3.02 -28.13 21.00
CA PRO A 154 3.92 -27.21 21.70
C PRO A 154 5.26 -27.88 22.07
N PRO A 155 6.41 -27.19 22.02
CA PRO A 155 6.66 -25.78 21.66
C PRO A 155 6.94 -25.55 20.16
N GLY A 156 6.94 -26.61 19.34
CA GLY A 156 7.29 -26.54 17.92
C GLY A 156 6.36 -25.63 17.11
N VAL A 157 5.08 -25.64 17.46
CA VAL A 157 4.07 -24.78 16.82
C VAL A 157 4.42 -23.28 16.94
N THR A 158 4.88 -22.82 18.11
CA THR A 158 5.26 -21.40 18.31
C THR A 158 6.37 -20.99 17.37
N ILE A 159 7.42 -21.82 17.26
CA ILE A 159 8.58 -21.52 16.40
C ILE A 159 8.16 -21.51 14.93
N LEU A 160 7.39 -22.52 14.48
CA LEU A 160 6.91 -22.63 13.10
C LEU A 160 6.02 -21.46 12.71
N MET A 161 5.15 -20.99 13.61
CA MET A 161 4.28 -19.83 13.37
C MET A 161 5.10 -18.54 13.26
N ASN A 162 6.10 -18.34 14.12
CA ASN A 162 7.02 -17.21 14.03
C ASN A 162 7.85 -17.23 12.73
N VAL A 163 8.40 -18.39 12.35
CA VAL A 163 9.14 -18.56 11.09
C VAL A 163 8.23 -18.31 9.89
N GLY A 164 7.02 -18.89 9.88
CA GLY A 164 6.05 -18.69 8.82
C GLY A 164 5.60 -17.23 8.69
N GLN A 165 5.56 -16.49 9.80
CA GLN A 165 5.23 -15.08 9.83
C GLN A 165 6.39 -14.21 9.34
N ALA A 166 7.63 -14.54 9.71
CA ALA A 166 8.82 -13.91 9.17
C ALA A 166 8.93 -14.12 7.65
N LEU A 167 8.71 -15.35 7.16
CA LEU A 167 8.68 -15.64 5.72
C LEU A 167 7.60 -14.82 4.99
N ASN A 168 6.40 -14.71 5.56
CA ASN A 168 5.34 -13.88 4.96
C ASN A 168 5.69 -12.37 4.97
N GLY A 169 6.41 -11.88 5.97
CA GLY A 169 6.85 -10.49 6.00
C GLY A 169 7.98 -10.20 5.00
N LEU A 170 8.84 -11.18 4.67
CA LEU A 170 9.79 -11.06 3.55
C LEU A 170 9.07 -10.77 2.22
N ALA A 171 7.85 -11.26 2.02
CA ALA A 171 7.07 -10.99 0.81
C ALA A 171 6.53 -9.54 0.75
N GLY A 172 6.44 -8.84 1.88
CA GLY A 172 5.78 -7.54 2.02
C GLY A 172 6.25 -6.42 1.07
N PRO A 173 7.56 -6.24 0.80
CA PRO A 173 8.04 -5.13 -0.04
C PRO A 173 7.46 -5.13 -1.45
N ILE A 174 7.40 -6.30 -2.10
CA ILE A 174 6.80 -6.43 -3.43
C ILE A 174 5.27 -6.34 -3.36
N ALA A 175 4.65 -6.81 -2.27
CA ALA A 175 3.21 -6.67 -2.10
C ALA A 175 2.80 -5.18 -2.02
N MET A 176 3.64 -4.34 -1.41
CA MET A 176 3.43 -2.88 -1.31
C MET A 176 3.84 -2.12 -2.58
N ALA A 177 5.02 -2.38 -3.14
CA ALA A 177 5.51 -1.73 -4.36
C ALA A 177 4.86 -2.26 -5.64
N GLY A 178 4.15 -3.37 -5.53
CA GLY A 178 3.59 -4.14 -6.62
C GLY A 178 2.55 -3.42 -7.48
N PRO A 179 1.43 -2.95 -6.90
CA PRO A 179 0.37 -2.28 -7.66
C PRO A 179 0.87 -1.12 -8.55
N PRO A 180 1.71 -0.18 -8.05
CA PRO A 180 2.27 0.86 -8.92
C PRO A 180 3.33 0.32 -9.91
N ALA A 181 4.11 -0.70 -9.56
CA ALA A 181 5.09 -1.29 -10.47
C ALA A 181 4.41 -2.01 -11.66
N VAL A 182 3.33 -2.74 -11.41
CA VAL A 182 2.53 -3.43 -12.44
C VAL A 182 1.84 -2.41 -13.35
N SER A 183 1.26 -1.36 -12.76
CA SER A 183 0.57 -0.33 -13.55
C SER A 183 1.54 0.45 -14.43
N ALA A 184 2.72 0.81 -13.91
CA ALA A 184 3.76 1.51 -14.68
C ALA A 184 4.29 0.69 -15.87
N THR A 185 4.43 -0.63 -15.72
CA THR A 185 5.01 -1.51 -16.74
C THR A 185 4.01 -1.98 -17.80
N TRP A 186 2.73 -2.17 -17.46
CA TRP A 186 1.75 -2.77 -18.37
C TRP A 186 0.67 -1.81 -18.89
N PHE A 187 0.45 -0.68 -18.22
CA PHE A 187 -0.63 0.25 -18.56
C PHE A 187 -0.10 1.61 -19.06
N PRO A 188 -0.79 2.21 -20.05
CA PRO A 188 -0.49 3.57 -20.49
C PRO A 188 -0.84 4.57 -19.37
N PRO A 189 -0.17 5.75 -19.32
CA PRO A 189 -0.27 6.71 -18.21
C PRO A 189 -1.70 7.03 -17.77
N GLU A 190 -2.64 7.11 -18.72
CA GLU A 190 -4.05 7.46 -18.49
C GLU A 190 -4.80 6.42 -17.65
N GLN A 191 -4.38 5.14 -17.71
CA GLN A 191 -5.03 4.03 -17.02
C GLN A 191 -4.25 3.51 -15.80
N ARG A 192 -3.06 4.07 -15.52
CA ARG A 192 -2.20 3.60 -14.42
C ARG A 192 -2.85 3.76 -13.06
N THR A 193 -3.48 4.91 -12.81
CA THR A 193 -4.15 5.18 -11.53
C THR A 193 -5.24 4.16 -11.25
N LEU A 194 -6.07 3.84 -12.24
CA LEU A 194 -7.15 2.87 -12.08
C LEU A 194 -6.60 1.45 -11.86
N ALA A 195 -5.55 1.06 -12.59
CA ALA A 195 -4.90 -0.23 -12.38
C ALA A 195 -4.29 -0.35 -10.97
N THR A 196 -3.61 0.69 -10.49
CA THR A 196 -3.06 0.74 -9.12
C THR A 196 -4.17 0.65 -8.08
N SER A 197 -5.26 1.41 -8.23
CA SER A 197 -6.39 1.40 -7.30
C SER A 197 -7.04 0.03 -7.19
N ILE A 198 -7.22 -0.68 -8.31
CA ILE A 198 -7.73 -2.05 -8.31
C ILE A 198 -6.77 -2.98 -7.57
N GLY A 199 -5.46 -2.85 -7.81
CA GLY A 199 -4.45 -3.61 -7.08
C GLY A 199 -4.54 -3.43 -5.57
N THR A 200 -4.56 -2.18 -5.11
CA THR A 200 -4.66 -1.85 -3.69
C THR A 200 -5.99 -2.30 -3.08
N PHE A 201 -7.10 -2.16 -3.81
CA PHE A 201 -8.42 -2.59 -3.34
C PHE A 201 -8.45 -4.09 -3.01
N PHE A 202 -7.94 -4.93 -3.92
CA PHE A 202 -7.86 -6.37 -3.71
C PHE A 202 -6.92 -6.75 -2.57
N SER A 203 -5.81 -6.02 -2.39
CA SER A 203 -4.92 -6.21 -1.24
C SER A 203 -5.65 -5.94 0.08
N MET A 204 -6.40 -4.83 0.16
CA MET A 204 -7.20 -4.48 1.34
C MET A 204 -8.34 -5.47 1.56
N PHE A 205 -8.99 -5.93 0.49
CA PHE A 205 -10.00 -6.97 0.56
C PHE A 205 -9.45 -8.28 1.12
N GLY A 206 -8.23 -8.68 0.73
CA GLY A 206 -7.55 -9.83 1.30
C GLY A 206 -7.35 -9.68 2.82
N MET A 207 -6.82 -8.54 3.25
CA MET A 207 -6.66 -8.25 4.68
C MET A 207 -8.00 -8.31 5.44
N ALA A 208 -9.06 -7.73 4.87
CA ALA A 208 -10.41 -7.76 5.45
C ALA A 208 -10.98 -9.18 5.54
N SER A 209 -10.73 -10.03 4.55
CA SER A 209 -11.18 -11.42 4.57
C SER A 209 -10.57 -12.21 5.73
N GLY A 210 -9.36 -11.86 6.20
CA GLY A 210 -8.76 -12.44 7.40
C GLY A 210 -9.63 -12.23 8.65
N PHE A 211 -10.20 -11.03 8.81
CA PHE A 211 -11.14 -10.72 9.90
C PHE A 211 -12.46 -11.48 9.81
N LEU A 212 -12.88 -11.89 8.61
CA LEU A 212 -14.10 -12.66 8.44
C LEU A 212 -13.87 -14.15 8.65
N ILE A 213 -12.77 -14.68 8.10
CA ILE A 213 -12.45 -16.11 8.14
C ILE A 213 -12.04 -16.55 9.55
N GLY A 214 -11.29 -15.72 10.29
CA GLY A 214 -10.81 -16.05 11.63
C GLY A 214 -11.94 -16.47 12.58
N PRO A 215 -12.91 -15.57 12.87
CA PRO A 215 -14.03 -15.88 13.77
C PRO A 215 -15.04 -16.90 13.21
N MET A 216 -15.15 -17.04 11.88
CA MET A 216 -16.01 -18.08 11.29
C MET A 216 -15.42 -19.48 11.47
N LEU A 217 -14.10 -19.61 11.43
CA LEU A 217 -13.40 -20.89 11.55
C LEU A 217 -13.16 -21.28 13.02
N VAL A 218 -12.99 -20.28 13.89
CA VAL A 218 -12.74 -20.44 15.32
C VAL A 218 -13.88 -19.76 16.08
N PRO A 219 -14.89 -20.51 16.55
CA PRO A 219 -15.91 -19.96 17.43
C PRO A 219 -15.26 -19.38 18.68
N ASP A 220 -15.67 -18.18 19.09
CA ASP A 220 -15.17 -17.53 20.30
C ASP A 220 -15.26 -18.48 21.50
N VAL A 221 -14.19 -18.53 22.30
CA VAL A 221 -14.22 -19.16 23.62
C VAL A 221 -15.28 -18.41 24.44
N PRO A 222 -16.28 -19.10 25.04
CA PRO A 222 -17.31 -18.43 25.81
C PRO A 222 -16.67 -17.59 26.93
N LYS A 223 -16.91 -16.27 26.89
CA LYS A 223 -16.47 -15.28 27.89
C LYS A 223 -16.93 -15.55 29.34
N ASN A 224 -17.64 -16.65 29.58
CA ASN A 224 -18.18 -16.98 30.88
C ASN A 224 -17.11 -17.38 31.91
N SER A 225 -15.88 -17.75 31.54
CA SER A 225 -14.90 -18.17 32.55
C SER A 225 -14.34 -17.01 33.39
N THR A 226 -14.33 -15.77 32.89
CA THR A 226 -13.85 -14.60 33.63
C THR A 226 -14.95 -14.00 34.50
N ASP A 227 -16.18 -13.94 34.01
CA ASP A 227 -17.35 -13.48 34.78
C ASP A 227 -17.75 -14.49 35.86
N ILE A 228 -17.63 -15.80 35.62
CA ILE A 228 -17.89 -16.83 36.66
C ILE A 228 -16.82 -16.77 37.75
N LYS A 229 -15.54 -16.54 37.42
CA LYS A 229 -14.51 -16.36 38.45
C LYS A 229 -14.74 -15.10 39.28
N PHE A 230 -15.01 -13.96 38.65
CA PHE A 230 -15.25 -12.71 39.38
C PHE A 230 -16.53 -12.76 40.23
N SER A 231 -17.63 -13.31 39.69
CA SER A 231 -18.86 -13.52 40.46
C SER A 231 -18.69 -14.54 41.59
N SER A 232 -17.91 -15.63 41.37
CA SER A 232 -17.61 -16.60 42.43
C SER A 232 -16.78 -16.00 43.57
N LEU A 233 -15.83 -15.12 43.27
CA LEU A 233 -15.02 -14.41 44.26
C LEU A 233 -15.89 -13.42 45.06
N ILE A 234 -16.78 -12.67 44.41
CA ILE A 234 -17.73 -11.78 45.09
C ILE A 234 -18.73 -12.57 45.97
N SER A 235 -19.22 -13.72 45.51
CA SER A 235 -20.11 -14.58 46.31
C SER A 235 -19.41 -15.27 47.49
N THR A 236 -18.10 -15.53 47.38
CA THR A 236 -17.31 -16.09 48.48
C THR A 236 -17.03 -15.01 49.53
N GLU A 237 -16.63 -13.81 49.10
CA GLU A 237 -16.32 -12.67 49.99
C GLU A 237 -17.56 -12.17 50.76
N SER A 238 -18.74 -12.21 50.13
CA SER A 238 -20.02 -11.85 50.78
C SER A 238 -20.53 -12.91 51.78
N SER A 239 -20.10 -14.17 51.67
CA SER A 239 -20.48 -15.24 52.60
C SER A 239 -19.60 -15.26 53.87
N GLU A 240 -18.40 -14.69 53.82
CA GLU A 240 -17.49 -14.56 54.97
C GLU A 240 -17.79 -13.34 55.85
N CYS A 241 -18.66 -12.44 55.40
CA CYS A 241 -18.95 -11.15 56.06
C CYS A 241 -20.29 -11.14 56.85
N ASN A 242 -20.87 -12.31 57.13
CA ASN A 242 -22.16 -12.47 57.85
C ASN A 242 -22.04 -13.59 58.90
#